data_AF-A0A066WXN4-F1
#
_entry.id   AF-A0A066WXN4-F1
#
_cell.length_a   1.000
_cell.length_b   1.000
_cell.length_c   1.000
_cell.angle_alpha   90.00
_cell.angle_beta   90.00
_cell.angle_gamma   90.00
#
_symmetry.space_group_name_H-M   'P 1'
#
loop_
_entity.id
_entity.type
_entity.pdbx_description
1 polymer ?
#
loop_
_entity_poly.entity_id
_entity_poly.type
_entity_poly.pdbx_seq_one_letter_code
_entity_poly.pdbx_strand_id
1 'polypeptide(L)'
;MVKYTEDEVNRALADIANGVSARVASKRWGVPRSTLQDRNKGAQQRSAAFEDYQRLSHAQEAKLANWVQIQADLGLAPTHQQLKDFAQRILHTMGDTQPLGKRWIDGF
;
A
#
# COMPACT_ATOMS: atom_id res chain seq x y z
N MET A 1 5.37 -13.44 6.73
CA MET A 1 5.69 -12.83 5.42
C MET A 1 4.60 -13.24 4.44
N VAL A 2 3.90 -12.29 3.82
CA VAL A 2 2.93 -12.60 2.76
C VAL A 2 3.72 -13.10 1.55
N LYS A 3 3.40 -14.29 1.04
CA LYS A 3 4.17 -14.96 -0.02
C LYS A 3 3.73 -14.55 -1.43
N TYR A 4 2.77 -13.64 -1.54
CA TYR A 4 2.16 -13.25 -2.81
C TYR A 4 1.88 -11.75 -2.86
N THR A 5 1.92 -11.19 -4.06
CA THR A 5 1.67 -9.78 -4.37
C THR A 5 0.23 -9.56 -4.83
N GLU A 6 -0.20 -8.30 -4.83
CA GLU A 6 -1.53 -7.92 -5.33
C GLU A 6 -1.69 -8.14 -6.83
N ASP A 7 -0.60 -8.01 -7.57
CA ASP A 7 -0.57 -8.34 -8.98
C ASP A 7 -0.81 -9.85 -9.23
N GLU A 8 -0.25 -10.72 -8.39
CA GLU A 8 -0.54 -12.17 -8.44
C GLU A 8 -2.00 -12.49 -8.08
N VAL A 9 -2.59 -11.75 -7.13
CA VAL A 9 -4.02 -11.86 -6.80
C VAL A 9 -4.88 -11.45 -8.00
N ASN A 10 -4.56 -10.32 -8.65
CA ASN A 10 -5.30 -9.81 -9.80
C ASN A 10 -5.19 -10.77 -11.00
N ARG A 11 -3.99 -11.30 -11.27
CA ARG A 11 -3.77 -12.30 -12.33
C ARG A 11 -4.50 -13.61 -12.04
N ALA A 12 -4.55 -14.05 -10.79
CA ALA A 12 -5.33 -15.22 -10.38
C ALA A 12 -6.84 -15.02 -10.52
N LEU A 13 -7.35 -13.82 -10.23
CA LEU A 13 -8.77 -13.49 -10.41
C LEU A 13 -9.13 -13.40 -11.90
N ALA A 14 -8.26 -12.85 -12.74
CA ALA A 14 -8.45 -12.84 -14.20
C ALA A 14 -8.53 -14.26 -14.78
N ASP A 15 -7.66 -15.17 -14.33
CA ASP A 15 -7.71 -16.59 -14.69
C ASP A 15 -9.05 -17.24 -14.28
N ILE A 16 -9.57 -16.91 -13.10
CA ILE A 16 -10.88 -17.40 -12.64
C ILE A 16 -12.01 -16.86 -13.51
N ALA A 17 -11.97 -15.57 -13.87
CA ALA A 17 -12.95 -14.96 -14.76
C ALA A 17 -12.92 -15.59 -16.17
N ASN A 18 -11.74 -16.01 -16.64
CA ASN A 18 -11.54 -16.73 -17.90
C ASN A 18 -11.90 -18.23 -17.82
N GLY A 19 -12.47 -18.69 -16.70
CA GLY A 19 -13.00 -20.04 -16.54
C GLY A 19 -12.04 -21.07 -15.96
N VAL A 20 -10.82 -20.70 -15.55
CA VAL A 20 -9.97 -21.64 -14.80
C VAL A 20 -10.46 -21.78 -13.36
N SER A 21 -10.43 -22.99 -12.83
CA SER A 21 -10.88 -23.22 -11.45
C SER A 21 -10.00 -22.46 -10.44
N ALA A 22 -10.61 -21.93 -9.37
CA ALA A 22 -9.88 -21.25 -8.30
C ALA A 22 -8.76 -22.10 -7.66
N ARG A 23 -8.86 -23.43 -7.71
CA ARG A 23 -7.82 -24.36 -7.27
C ARG A 23 -6.59 -24.31 -8.18
N VAL A 24 -6.79 -24.24 -9.49
CA VAL A 24 -5.71 -24.15 -10.49
C VAL A 24 -5.06 -22.77 -10.43
N ALA A 25 -5.86 -21.70 -10.39
CA ALA A 25 -5.37 -20.33 -10.25
C ALA A 25 -4.54 -20.16 -8.96
N SER A 26 -5.03 -20.69 -7.84
CA SER A 26 -4.32 -20.68 -6.56
C SER A 26 -2.93 -21.32 -6.63
N LYS A 27 -2.82 -22.49 -7.28
CA LYS A 27 -1.52 -23.15 -7.45
C LYS A 27 -0.60 -22.40 -8.42
N ARG A 28 -1.16 -21.87 -9.51
CA ARG A 28 -0.41 -21.17 -10.55
C ARG A 28 0.24 -19.89 -10.04
N TRP A 29 -0.51 -19.11 -9.26
CA TRP A 29 -0.09 -17.78 -8.80
C TRP A 29 0.39 -17.77 -7.34
N GLY A 30 0.43 -18.92 -6.67
CA GLY A 30 0.86 -19.02 -5.26
C GLY A 30 -0.08 -18.33 -4.26
N VAL A 31 -1.27 -17.90 -4.70
CA VAL A 31 -2.26 -17.21 -3.86
C VAL A 31 -3.17 -18.22 -3.17
N PRO A 32 -3.39 -18.14 -1.84
CA PRO A 32 -4.32 -19.02 -1.14
C PRO A 32 -5.74 -18.94 -1.70
N ARG A 33 -6.40 -20.10 -1.80
CA ARG A 33 -7.79 -20.19 -2.31
C ARG A 33 -8.77 -19.35 -1.47
N SER A 34 -8.58 -19.25 -0.16
CA SER A 34 -9.39 -18.41 0.73
C SER A 34 -9.34 -16.95 0.29
N THR A 35 -8.14 -16.41 0.02
CA THR A 35 -7.94 -15.05 -0.46
C THR A 35 -8.66 -14.80 -1.79
N LEU A 36 -8.58 -15.74 -2.74
CA LEU A 36 -9.29 -15.61 -4.02
C LEU A 36 -10.82 -15.67 -3.84
N GLN A 37 -11.31 -16.50 -2.92
CA GLN A 37 -12.74 -16.57 -2.60
C GLN A 37 -13.25 -15.29 -1.95
N ASP A 38 -12.51 -14.74 -0.99
CA ASP A 38 -12.88 -13.50 -0.31
C ASP A 38 -12.91 -12.33 -1.29
N ARG A 39 -11.89 -12.23 -2.16
CA ARG A 39 -11.86 -11.25 -3.25
C ARG A 39 -13.04 -11.38 -4.21
N ASN A 40 -13.39 -12.61 -4.59
CA ASN A 40 -14.55 -12.85 -5.46
C ASN A 40 -15.90 -12.51 -4.78
N LYS A 41 -15.94 -12.48 -3.44
CA LYS A 41 -17.10 -12.02 -2.65
C LYS A 41 -17.11 -10.50 -2.44
N GLY A 42 -16.16 -9.77 -3.03
CA GLY A 42 -16.05 -8.32 -2.92
C GLY A 42 -15.21 -7.83 -1.74
N ALA A 43 -14.45 -8.69 -1.07
CA ALA A 43 -13.49 -8.22 -0.07
C ALA A 43 -12.46 -7.30 -0.74
N GLN A 44 -12.24 -6.13 -0.15
CA GLN A 44 -11.27 -5.18 -0.66
C GLN A 44 -9.84 -5.65 -0.46
N GLN A 45 -8.94 -5.07 -1.25
CA GLN A 45 -7.52 -5.17 -1.00
C GLN A 45 -7.19 -4.66 0.41
N ARG A 46 -6.26 -5.34 1.09
CA ARG A 46 -5.90 -4.99 2.46
C ARG A 46 -5.49 -3.52 2.56
N SER A 47 -4.64 -3.03 1.67
CA SER A 47 -4.23 -1.61 1.67
C SER A 47 -5.42 -0.66 1.48
N ALA A 48 -6.35 -0.96 0.59
CA ALA A 48 -7.57 -0.15 0.40
C ALA A 48 -8.48 -0.17 1.63
N ALA A 49 -8.63 -1.33 2.29
CA ALA A 49 -9.41 -1.44 3.52
C ALA A 49 -8.76 -0.72 4.73
N PHE A 50 -7.44 -0.52 4.69
CA PHE A 50 -6.71 0.23 5.72
C PHE A 50 -6.49 1.70 5.35
N GLU A 51 -6.82 2.14 4.13
CA GLU A 51 -6.65 3.51 3.67
C GLU A 51 -7.45 4.50 4.53
N ASP A 52 -8.68 4.15 4.91
CA ASP A 52 -9.53 4.97 5.81
C ASP A 52 -8.91 5.18 7.21
N TYR A 53 -7.97 4.32 7.60
CA TYR A 53 -7.25 4.42 8.87
C TYR A 53 -5.87 5.08 8.73
N GLN A 54 -5.39 5.32 7.49
CA GLN A 54 -4.17 6.07 7.25
C GLN A 54 -4.44 7.57 7.38
N ARG A 55 -3.54 8.29 8.06
CA ARG A 55 -3.66 9.75 8.18
C ARG A 55 -3.30 10.47 6.89
N LEU A 56 -2.35 9.92 6.15
CA LEU A 56 -2.05 10.33 4.79
C LEU A 56 -2.74 9.37 3.84
N SER A 57 -3.37 9.88 2.79
CA SER A 57 -3.91 9.03 1.73
C SER A 57 -2.78 8.39 0.92
N HIS A 58 -3.06 7.30 0.23
CA HIS A 58 -2.07 6.63 -0.63
C HIS A 58 -1.47 7.60 -1.68
N ALA A 59 -2.28 8.52 -2.21
CA ALA A 59 -1.82 9.54 -3.14
C ALA A 59 -0.83 10.54 -2.52
N GLN A 60 -0.95 10.82 -1.22
CA GLN A 60 -0.02 11.70 -0.50
C GLN A 60 1.26 10.98 -0.14
N GLU A 61 1.17 9.73 0.32
CA GLU A 61 2.34 8.89 0.57
C GLU A 61 3.15 8.71 -0.72
N ALA A 62 2.50 8.48 -1.87
CA ALA A 62 3.16 8.39 -3.17
C ALA A 62 3.88 9.69 -3.57
N LYS A 63 3.25 10.86 -3.35
CA LYS A 63 3.90 12.16 -3.60
C LYS A 63 5.09 12.39 -2.67
N LEU A 64 4.95 11.99 -1.41
CA LEU A 64 6.00 12.10 -0.40
C LEU A 64 7.20 11.20 -0.75
N ALA A 65 6.94 9.95 -1.15
CA ALA A 65 7.96 9.00 -1.59
C ALA A 65 8.68 9.50 -2.86
N ASN A 66 7.94 10.04 -3.83
CA ASN A 66 8.54 10.64 -5.02
C ASN A 66 9.45 11.83 -4.65
N TRP A 67 9.01 12.70 -3.74
CA TRP A 67 9.85 13.78 -3.24
C TRP A 67 11.15 13.25 -2.60
N VAL A 68 11.08 12.21 -1.76
CA VAL A 68 12.28 11.56 -1.17
C VAL A 68 13.21 11.03 -2.26
N GLN A 69 12.67 10.36 -3.29
CA GLN A 69 13.45 9.81 -4.39
C GLN A 69 14.17 10.92 -5.18
N ILE A 70 13.46 11.99 -5.53
CA ILE A 70 14.04 13.14 -6.23
C ILE A 70 15.18 13.77 -5.40
N GLN A 71 14.99 13.92 -4.09
CA GLN A 71 16.03 14.45 -3.21
C GLN A 71 17.25 13.52 -3.16
N ALA A 72 17.04 12.20 -3.11
CA ALA A 72 18.12 11.22 -3.12
C ALA A 72 18.90 11.25 -4.44
N ASP A 73 18.22 11.34 -5.58
CA ASP A 73 18.83 11.43 -6.92
C ASP A 73 19.67 12.71 -7.08
N LEU A 74 19.29 13.78 -6.37
CA LEU A 74 20.06 15.03 -6.29
C LEU A 74 21.21 15.00 -5.27
N GLY A 75 21.44 13.88 -4.57
CA GLY A 75 22.45 13.75 -3.53
C GLY A 75 22.10 14.45 -2.20
N LEU A 76 20.82 14.78 -2.00
CA LEU A 76 20.28 15.53 -0.87
C LEU A 76 19.24 14.71 -0.09
N ALA A 77 19.47 13.39 0.03
CA ALA A 77 18.51 12.48 0.66
C ALA A 77 18.06 13.00 2.05
N PRO A 78 16.74 13.19 2.27
CA PRO A 78 16.24 13.74 3.52
C PRO A 78 16.40 12.74 4.67
N THR A 79 16.68 13.27 5.85
CA THR A 79 16.67 12.48 7.09
C THR A 79 15.26 12.03 7.44
N HIS A 80 15.14 10.97 8.26
CA HIS A 80 13.85 10.51 8.79
C HIS A 80 13.07 11.63 9.50
N GLN A 81 13.77 12.55 10.18
CA GLN A 81 13.13 13.69 10.83
C GLN A 81 12.56 14.68 9.80
N GLN A 82 13.33 15.03 8.76
CA GLN A 82 12.86 15.93 7.70
C GLN A 82 11.66 15.35 6.95
N LEU A 83 11.69 14.05 6.66
CA LEU A 83 10.58 13.34 6.05
C LEU A 83 9.33 13.38 6.93
N LYS A 84 9.48 13.12 8.24
CA LYS A 84 8.39 13.21 9.20
C LYS A 84 7.84 14.65 9.32
N ASP A 85 8.70 15.66 9.37
CA ASP A 85 8.28 17.06 9.44
C ASP A 85 7.49 17.46 8.18
N PHE A 86 7.92 16.99 7.02
CA PHE A 86 7.23 17.26 5.76
C PHE A 86 5.88 16.56 5.67
N ALA A 87 5.80 15.29 6.10
CA ALA A 87 4.55 14.56 6.26
C ALA A 87 3.57 15.29 7.20
N GLN A 88 4.05 15.81 8.33
CA GLN A 88 3.23 16.59 9.24
C GLN A 88 2.73 17.89 8.61
N ARG A 89 3.53 18.58 7.80
CA ARG A 89 3.09 19.78 7.08
C ARG A 89 1.95 19.50 6.09
N ILE A 90 1.99 18.35 5.41
CA ILE A 90 0.90 17.89 4.54
C ILE A 90 -0.39 17.73 5.37
N LEU A 91 -0.30 17.07 6.53
CA LEU A 91 -1.45 16.88 7.44
C LEU A 91 -2.01 18.20 7.97
N HIS A 92 -1.14 19.11 8.42
CA HIS A 92 -1.55 20.42 8.93
C HIS A 92 -2.31 21.22 7.87
N THR A 93 -1.89 21.13 6.61
CA THR A 93 -2.55 21.81 5.48
C THR A 93 -3.98 21.29 5.26
N MET A 94 -4.26 20.04 5.67
CA MET A 94 -5.58 19.43 5.61
C MET A 94 -6.39 19.57 6.91
N GLY A 95 -5.89 20.35 7.88
CA GLY A 95 -6.54 20.55 9.17
C GLY A 95 -6.23 19.47 10.22
N ASP A 96 -5.41 18.47 9.90
CA ASP A 96 -4.93 17.51 10.89
C ASP A 96 -3.64 18.00 11.56
N THR A 97 -3.79 18.55 12.76
CA THR A 97 -2.69 19.10 13.57
C THR A 97 -2.08 18.09 14.54
N GLN A 98 -2.56 16.84 14.55
CA GLN A 98 -2.03 15.84 15.46
C GLN A 98 -0.58 15.47 15.08
N PRO A 99 0.30 15.20 16.05
CA PRO A 99 1.66 14.80 15.73
C PRO A 99 1.70 13.39 15.12
N LEU A 100 2.61 13.12 14.18
CA LEU A 100 2.85 11.76 13.70
C LEU A 100 3.55 10.94 14.79
N GLY A 101 3.19 9.66 14.90
CA GLY A 101 3.74 8.75 15.91
C GLY A 101 5.27 8.62 15.84
N LYS A 102 5.91 8.25 16.94
CA LYS A 102 7.38 8.09 17.01
C LYS A 102 7.91 7.07 15.99
N ARG A 103 7.15 6.02 15.73
CA ARG A 103 7.49 4.91 14.82
C ARG A 103 6.82 5.01 13.45
N TRP A 104 6.22 6.15 13.10
CA TRP A 104 5.53 6.31 11.82
C TRP A 104 6.46 5.99 10.64
N ILE A 105 7.73 6.41 10.75
CA ILE A 105 8.74 6.16 9.71
C ILE A 105 9.05 4.67 9.49
N ASP A 106 8.83 3.81 10.50
CA ASP A 106 9.09 2.37 10.37
C ASP A 106 8.07 1.69 9.44
N GLY A 107 6.92 2.33 9.22
CA GLY A 107 5.83 1.83 8.39
C GLY A 107 5.58 2.65 7.11
N PHE A 108 6.37 3.71 6.88
CA PHE A 108 6.40 4.49 5.64
C PHE A 108 7.43 3.87 4.69
#